data_AF-A0A835G4W6-F1
#
_entry.id   AF-A0A835G4W6-F1
#
_cell.length_a   1.000
_cell.length_b   1.000
_cell.length_c   1.000
_cell.angle_alpha   90.00
_cell.angle_beta   90.00
_cell.angle_gamma   90.00
#
_symmetry.space_group_name_H-M   'P 1'
#
loop_
_entity.id
_entity.type
_entity.pdbx_description
1 polymer ?
#
loop_
_entity_poly.entity_id
_entity_poly.type
_entity_poly.pdbx_seq_one_letter_code
_entity_poly.pdbx_strand_id
1 'polypeptide(L)'
;MSQHKNLSRVERKSIINLRDSGLNISEISRELNMSRNTVKLWLRRFDSEGSLESMPRMPQPTIPTQERVQRMVSIFEQHPFTSTRLLAEEFECTAQTIRNGLRRAGIKNRKPAKKISLTEAHKAARVRFARDYRDFDFSHVIFTDEKSFQSSQIGRRHVWRVNNTRYEPRNVLPNNESGHVVVNMWAWMSAAGPGELVYIPGRATGATYLELLQDTMLPTAKTRQWISENLFRQYPLDYVNIISIVVDLVGLCDSAIRSFYTFFTGEWRLQCKV
;
A
#
# COMPACT_ATOMS: atom_id res chain seq x y z
N MET A 1 -26.67 32.85 1.26
CA MET A 1 -26.53 31.91 2.40
C MET A 1 -27.78 32.03 3.25
N SER A 2 -28.64 31.01 3.27
CA SER A 2 -29.85 31.04 4.10
C SER A 2 -29.46 30.71 5.55
N GLN A 3 -29.48 31.71 6.44
CA GLN A 3 -29.30 31.50 7.88
C GLN A 3 -30.60 30.95 8.48
N HIS A 4 -30.86 29.65 8.33
CA HIS A 4 -31.95 28.99 9.05
C HIS A 4 -31.55 28.75 10.51
N LYS A 5 -31.67 29.78 11.36
CA LYS A 5 -31.52 29.65 12.81
C LYS A 5 -32.79 29.03 13.40
N ASN A 6 -32.65 27.92 14.13
CA ASN A 6 -33.76 27.38 14.91
C ASN A 6 -34.04 28.30 16.10
N LEU A 7 -35.31 28.58 16.33
CA LEU A 7 -35.79 29.35 17.48
C LEU A 7 -35.41 28.67 18.80
N SER A 8 -34.89 29.42 19.76
CA SER A 8 -34.62 28.95 21.12
C SER A 8 -35.91 28.77 21.92
N ARG A 9 -35.84 28.01 23.02
CA ARG A 9 -36.99 27.78 23.92
C ARG A 9 -37.52 29.09 24.51
N VAL A 10 -36.63 30.03 24.81
CA VAL A 10 -36.99 31.36 25.35
C VAL A 10 -37.75 32.17 24.31
N GLU A 11 -37.22 32.27 23.09
CA GLU A 11 -37.89 33.01 22.01
C GLU A 11 -39.26 32.40 21.67
N ARG A 12 -39.41 31.07 21.71
CA ARG A 12 -40.71 30.39 21.54
C ARG A 12 -41.70 30.76 22.64
N LYS A 13 -41.24 30.80 23.89
CA LYS A 13 -42.08 31.21 25.03
C LYS A 13 -42.51 32.67 24.93
N SER A 14 -41.61 33.55 24.49
CA SER A 14 -41.94 34.97 24.26
C SER A 14 -43.01 35.15 23.19
N ILE A 15 -42.99 34.36 22.11
CA ILE A 15 -44.04 34.39 21.07
C ILE A 15 -45.43 34.07 21.67
N ILE A 16 -45.50 33.08 22.56
CA ILE A 16 -46.76 32.66 23.19
C ILE A 16 -47.22 33.71 24.20
N ASN A 17 -46.33 34.20 25.06
CA ASN A 17 -46.66 35.25 26.03
C ASN A 17 -47.22 36.51 25.33
N LEU A 18 -46.62 36.93 24.21
CA LEU A 18 -47.09 38.11 23.47
C LEU A 18 -48.45 37.88 22.80
N ARG A 19 -48.71 36.66 22.31
CA ARG A 19 -50.04 36.25 21.81
C ARG A 19 -51.07 36.28 22.92
N ASP A 20 -50.73 35.79 24.10
CA ASP A 20 -51.63 35.74 25.27
C ASP A 20 -51.94 37.14 25.81
N SER A 21 -51.03 38.10 25.66
CA SER A 21 -51.28 39.52 25.91
C SER A 21 -52.11 40.23 24.81
N GLY A 22 -52.56 39.51 23.79
CA GLY A 22 -53.48 40.02 22.76
C GLY A 22 -52.83 40.65 21.53
N LEU A 23 -51.50 40.54 21.35
CA LEU A 23 -50.82 41.10 20.19
C LEU A 23 -51.07 40.24 18.94
N ASN A 24 -51.17 40.90 17.79
CA ASN A 24 -51.32 40.22 16.51
C ASN A 24 -49.96 39.74 15.95
N ILE A 25 -49.97 38.86 14.95
CA ILE A 25 -48.76 38.26 14.35
C ILE A 25 -47.77 39.33 13.84
N SER A 26 -48.27 40.46 13.33
CA SER A 26 -47.43 41.53 12.79
C SER A 26 -46.74 42.32 13.90
N GLU A 27 -47.41 42.52 15.03
CA GLU A 27 -46.84 43.18 16.21
C GLU A 27 -45.80 42.29 16.89
N ILE A 28 -46.12 41.00 17.09
CA ILE A 28 -45.16 40.01 17.63
C ILE A 28 -43.91 39.92 16.74
N SER A 29 -44.11 39.95 15.41
CA SER A 29 -43.02 39.95 14.44
C SER A 29 -42.10 41.16 14.56
N ARG A 30 -42.65 42.36 14.80
CA ARG A 30 -41.87 43.58 15.04
C ARG A 30 -41.16 43.56 16.38
N GLU A 31 -41.87 43.17 17.44
CA GLU A 31 -41.38 43.14 18.82
C GLU A 31 -40.17 42.20 18.98
N LEU A 32 -40.26 41.01 18.39
CA LEU A 32 -39.20 39.99 18.48
C LEU A 32 -38.19 40.05 17.32
N ASN A 33 -38.34 41.02 16.40
CA ASN A 33 -37.53 41.14 15.19
C ASN A 33 -37.44 39.82 14.39
N MET A 34 -38.58 39.16 14.17
CA MET A 34 -38.69 37.88 13.49
C MET A 34 -39.58 37.98 12.25
N SER A 35 -39.45 37.06 11.30
CA SER A 35 -40.35 37.04 10.15
C SER A 35 -41.78 36.67 10.58
N ARG A 36 -42.79 37.33 9.99
CA ARG A 36 -44.22 36.99 10.19
C ARG A 36 -44.52 35.51 9.95
N ASN A 37 -43.83 34.90 8.98
CA ASN A 37 -44.00 33.48 8.67
C ASN A 37 -43.47 32.57 9.79
N THR A 38 -42.33 32.92 10.39
CA THR A 38 -41.77 32.21 11.55
C THR A 38 -42.72 32.23 12.73
N VAL A 39 -43.25 33.41 13.08
CA VAL A 39 -44.24 33.57 14.17
C VAL A 39 -45.49 32.74 13.89
N LYS A 40 -46.04 32.83 12.67
CA LYS A 40 -47.22 32.07 12.25
C LYS A 40 -47.03 30.55 12.31
N LEU A 41 -45.89 30.05 11.82
CA LEU A 41 -45.58 28.61 11.84
C LEU A 41 -45.45 28.09 13.28
N TRP A 42 -44.85 28.89 14.17
CA TRP A 42 -44.70 28.52 15.57
C TRP A 42 -46.01 28.53 16.35
N LEU A 43 -46.85 29.54 16.18
CA LEU A 43 -48.17 29.57 16.81
C LEU A 43 -49.03 28.38 16.37
N ARG A 44 -49.06 28.09 15.06
CA ARG A 44 -49.76 26.90 14.53
C ARG A 44 -49.26 25.60 15.15
N ARG A 45 -47.94 25.46 15.25
CA ARG A 45 -47.32 24.28 15.85
C ARG A 45 -47.66 24.16 17.35
N PHE A 46 -47.63 25.28 18.07
CA PHE A 46 -47.99 25.30 19.49
C PHE A 46 -49.47 24.97 19.71
N ASP A 47 -50.37 25.50 18.88
CA ASP A 47 -51.80 25.17 18.93
C ASP A 47 -52.06 23.68 18.66
N SER A 48 -51.24 23.01 17.85
CA SER A 48 -51.38 21.57 17.57
C SER A 48 -50.69 20.64 18.57
N GLU A 49 -49.48 20.98 19.03
CA GLU A 49 -48.63 20.09 19.83
C GLU A 49 -48.59 20.45 21.32
N GLY A 50 -48.91 21.70 21.69
CA GLY A 50 -48.80 22.22 23.06
C GLY A 50 -47.38 22.26 23.62
N SER A 51 -46.34 22.03 22.81
CA SER A 51 -44.96 21.86 23.26
C SER A 51 -44.05 23.00 22.82
N LEU A 52 -43.19 23.46 23.73
CA LEU A 52 -42.11 24.41 23.47
C LEU A 52 -40.84 23.72 22.95
N GLU A 53 -40.77 22.39 23.02
CA GLU A 53 -39.57 21.63 22.73
C GLU A 53 -39.33 21.43 21.24
N SER A 54 -38.06 21.28 20.87
CA SER A 54 -37.70 20.90 19.51
C SER A 54 -38.07 19.44 19.31
N MET A 55 -38.71 19.10 18.18
CA MET A 55 -38.93 17.70 17.86
C MET A 55 -37.58 16.97 17.77
N PRO A 56 -37.48 15.75 18.33
CA PRO A 56 -36.34 14.91 18.06
C PRO A 56 -36.24 14.74 16.55
N ARG A 57 -35.05 15.01 15.99
CA ARG A 57 -34.82 14.70 14.58
C ARG A 57 -34.94 13.19 14.43
N MET A 58 -35.73 12.75 13.46
CA MET A 58 -35.79 11.33 13.10
C MET A 58 -34.36 10.86 12.80
N PRO A 59 -33.87 9.81 13.50
CA PRO A 59 -32.55 9.28 13.21
C PRO A 59 -32.51 8.79 11.76
N GLN A 60 -31.41 9.09 11.09
CA GLN A 60 -31.18 8.65 9.72
C GLN A 60 -31.14 7.11 9.68
N PRO A 61 -31.74 6.44 8.68
CA PRO A 61 -31.76 4.99 8.60
C PRO A 61 -30.32 4.46 8.62
N THR A 62 -29.96 3.81 9.72
CA THR A 62 -28.70 3.10 9.91
C THR A 62 -28.98 1.61 9.78
N ILE A 63 -27.97 0.77 9.53
CA ILE A 63 -28.13 -0.70 9.41
C ILE A 63 -29.04 -1.18 10.57
N PRO A 64 -30.22 -1.75 10.29
CA PRO A 64 -31.33 -1.72 11.23
C PRO A 64 -31.24 -2.73 12.39
N THR A 65 -30.27 -3.66 12.40
CA THR A 65 -30.20 -4.69 13.45
C THR A 65 -28.76 -5.05 13.81
N GLN A 66 -28.52 -5.30 15.10
CA GLN A 66 -27.22 -5.77 15.60
C GLN A 66 -26.76 -7.07 14.91
N GLU A 67 -27.69 -7.98 14.62
CA GLU A 67 -27.44 -9.22 13.87
C GLU A 67 -26.87 -8.96 12.47
N ARG A 68 -27.42 -7.95 11.76
CA ARG A 68 -26.94 -7.57 10.44
C ARG A 68 -25.52 -6.99 10.49
N VAL A 69 -25.21 -6.25 11.56
CA VAL A 69 -23.84 -5.74 11.78
C VAL A 69 -22.87 -6.89 12.06
N GLN A 70 -23.25 -7.86 12.89
CA GLN A 70 -22.43 -9.05 13.17
C GLN A 70 -22.18 -9.89 11.91
N ARG A 71 -23.20 -10.13 11.10
CA ARG A 71 -23.06 -10.83 9.81
C ARG A 71 -22.14 -10.07 8.85
N MET A 72 -22.26 -8.74 8.77
CA MET A 72 -21.36 -7.92 7.97
C MET A 72 -19.91 -8.03 8.46
N VAL A 73 -19.68 -8.01 9.78
CA VAL A 73 -18.34 -8.15 10.36
C VAL A 73 -17.74 -9.52 10.04
N SER A 74 -18.50 -10.60 10.21
CA SER A 74 -18.01 -11.96 9.92
C SER A 74 -17.63 -12.14 8.45
N ILE A 75 -18.40 -11.55 7.52
CA ILE A 75 -18.08 -11.55 6.09
C ILE A 75 -16.74 -10.85 5.82
N PHE A 76 -16.48 -9.70 6.45
CA PHE A 76 -15.22 -8.98 6.27
C PHE A 76 -14.03 -9.61 7.00
N GLU A 77 -14.26 -10.41 8.03
CA GLU A 77 -13.20 -11.22 8.67
C GLU A 77 -12.78 -12.41 7.80
N GLN A 78 -13.74 -13.10 7.18
CA GLN A 78 -13.47 -14.23 6.28
C GLN A 78 -12.97 -13.78 4.91
N HIS A 79 -13.52 -12.68 4.40
CA HIS A 79 -13.28 -12.16 3.06
C HIS A 79 -12.99 -10.65 3.09
N PRO A 80 -11.78 -10.24 3.54
CA PRO A 80 -11.44 -8.83 3.76
C PRO A 80 -11.41 -7.97 2.50
N PHE A 81 -11.36 -8.58 1.31
CA PHE A 81 -11.38 -7.90 0.01
C PHE A 81 -12.78 -7.75 -0.59
N THR A 82 -13.83 -8.10 0.16
CA THR A 82 -15.22 -7.98 -0.29
C THR A 82 -15.56 -6.52 -0.64
N SER A 83 -16.21 -6.33 -1.78
CA SER A 83 -16.69 -5.01 -2.19
C SER A 83 -17.83 -4.55 -1.31
N THR A 84 -17.71 -3.36 -0.71
CA THR A 84 -18.80 -2.73 0.06
C THR A 84 -20.04 -2.45 -0.79
N ARG A 85 -19.94 -2.50 -2.12
CA ARG A 85 -21.05 -2.27 -3.05
C ARG A 85 -21.87 -3.54 -3.23
N LEU A 86 -21.20 -4.69 -3.40
CA LEU A 86 -21.86 -6.00 -3.44
C LEU A 86 -22.58 -6.29 -2.13
N LEU A 87 -21.92 -5.99 -1.00
CA LEU A 87 -22.56 -6.19 0.29
C LEU A 87 -23.74 -5.22 0.53
N ALA A 88 -23.72 -4.04 -0.10
CA ALA A 88 -24.84 -3.12 -0.04
C ALA A 88 -26.08 -3.67 -0.75
N GLU A 89 -25.90 -4.37 -1.88
CA GLU A 89 -26.99 -5.03 -2.60
C GLU A 89 -27.60 -6.17 -1.76
N GLU A 90 -26.76 -7.03 -1.18
CA GLU A 90 -27.22 -8.12 -0.30
C GLU A 90 -27.96 -7.60 0.94
N PHE A 91 -27.52 -6.45 1.48
CA PHE A 91 -28.13 -5.84 2.65
C PHE A 91 -29.16 -4.76 2.29
N GLU A 92 -29.60 -4.66 1.03
CA GLU A 92 -30.64 -3.72 0.58
C GLU A 92 -30.40 -2.29 1.12
N CYS A 93 -29.14 -1.85 1.10
CA CYS A 93 -28.74 -0.58 1.70
C CYS A 93 -27.67 0.12 0.84
N THR A 94 -27.31 1.34 1.22
CA THR A 94 -26.26 2.05 0.49
C THR A 94 -24.87 1.56 0.90
N ALA A 95 -23.90 1.59 -0.01
CA ALA A 95 -22.50 1.29 0.31
C ALA A 95 -21.93 2.22 1.40
N GLN A 96 -22.48 3.43 1.55
CA GLN A 96 -22.12 4.34 2.63
C GLN A 96 -22.60 3.80 3.99
N THR A 97 -23.80 3.21 4.04
CA THR A 97 -24.36 2.59 5.25
C THR A 97 -23.47 1.44 5.72
N ILE A 98 -23.04 0.55 4.81
CA ILE A 98 -22.07 -0.52 5.09
C ILE A 98 -20.77 0.05 5.65
N ARG A 99 -20.17 1.04 4.98
CA ARG A 99 -18.91 1.67 5.42
C ARG A 99 -19.03 2.32 6.80
N ASN A 100 -20.16 2.97 7.10
CA ASN A 100 -20.41 3.54 8.42
C ASN A 100 -20.57 2.46 9.50
N GLY A 101 -21.28 1.38 9.18
CA GLY A 101 -21.43 0.22 10.05
C GLY A 101 -20.09 -0.43 10.40
N LEU A 102 -19.24 -0.69 9.39
CA LEU A 102 -17.89 -1.24 9.59
C LEU A 102 -17.04 -0.33 10.49
N ARG A 103 -17.08 1.00 10.27
CA ARG A 103 -16.34 1.95 11.10
C ARG A 103 -16.81 1.94 12.55
N ARG A 104 -18.12 1.87 12.79
CA ARG A 104 -18.70 1.73 14.13
C ARG A 104 -18.27 0.43 14.81
N ALA A 105 -18.15 -0.65 14.04
CA ALA A 105 -17.66 -1.94 14.51
C ALA A 105 -16.13 -2.00 14.68
N GLY A 106 -15.41 -0.89 14.44
CA GLY A 106 -13.95 -0.81 14.59
C GLY A 106 -13.15 -1.31 13.38
N ILE A 107 -13.80 -1.79 12.33
CA ILE A 107 -13.13 -2.24 11.10
C ILE A 107 -12.70 -1.04 10.27
N LYS A 108 -11.41 -1.02 9.90
CA LYS A 108 -10.77 0.08 9.17
C LYS A 108 -10.33 -0.38 7.79
N ASN A 109 -10.66 0.40 6.77
CA ASN A 109 -10.09 0.23 5.45
C ASN A 109 -8.63 0.74 5.46
N ARG A 110 -7.70 -0.13 5.04
CA ARG A 110 -6.26 0.12 4.98
C ARG A 110 -5.70 -0.45 3.68
N LYS A 111 -4.57 0.10 3.22
CA LYS A 111 -3.87 -0.46 2.07
C LYS A 111 -3.34 -1.85 2.43
N PRO A 112 -3.58 -2.89 1.62
CA PRO A 112 -3.02 -4.21 1.88
C PRO A 112 -1.49 -4.17 1.74
N ALA A 113 -0.80 -4.95 2.58
CA ALA A 113 0.64 -5.15 2.43
C ALA A 113 0.92 -5.98 1.17
N LYS A 114 1.91 -5.55 0.37
CA LYS A 114 2.43 -6.33 -0.75
C LYS A 114 3.67 -7.08 -0.27
N LYS A 115 3.66 -8.41 -0.35
CA LYS A 115 4.78 -9.28 0.01
C LYS A 115 4.95 -10.33 -1.07
N ILE A 116 6.18 -10.81 -1.25
CA ILE A 116 6.47 -11.97 -2.09
C ILE A 116 5.83 -13.20 -1.41
N SER A 117 5.15 -14.02 -2.21
CA SER A 117 4.59 -15.29 -1.73
C SER A 117 5.72 -16.27 -1.42
N LEU A 118 5.81 -16.71 -0.16
CA LEU A 118 6.81 -17.69 0.28
C LEU A 118 6.16 -19.05 0.49
N THR A 119 6.80 -20.11 -0.01
CA THR A 119 6.45 -21.49 0.33
C THR A 119 6.83 -21.78 1.79
N GLU A 120 6.26 -22.84 2.38
CA GLU A 120 6.64 -23.25 3.73
C GLU A 120 8.12 -23.63 3.83
N ALA A 121 8.69 -24.24 2.78
CA ALA A 121 10.11 -24.52 2.69
C ALA A 121 10.96 -23.24 2.74
N HIS A 122 10.58 -22.20 1.99
CA HIS A 122 11.28 -20.90 2.04
C HIS A 122 11.20 -20.27 3.43
N LYS A 123 10.04 -20.32 4.10
CA LYS A 123 9.89 -19.80 5.46
C LYS A 123 10.80 -20.53 6.44
N ALA A 124 10.82 -21.86 6.39
CA ALA A 124 11.67 -22.68 7.24
C ALA A 124 13.17 -22.40 7.01
N ALA A 125 13.59 -22.31 5.74
CA ALA A 125 14.97 -21.99 5.38
C ALA A 125 15.39 -20.60 5.89
N ARG A 126 14.54 -19.58 5.75
CA ARG A 126 14.79 -18.23 6.27
C ARG A 126 14.92 -18.20 7.79
N VAL A 127 14.05 -18.92 8.50
CA VAL A 127 14.10 -19.01 9.97
C VAL A 127 15.36 -19.75 10.42
N ARG A 128 15.74 -20.83 9.74
CA ARG A 128 16.98 -21.55 10.02
C ARG A 128 18.19 -20.65 9.81
N PHE A 129 18.31 -20.02 8.64
CA PHE A 129 19.37 -19.05 8.35
C PHE A 129 19.46 -17.96 9.43
N ALA A 130 18.33 -17.35 9.82
CA ALA A 130 18.32 -16.32 10.87
C ALA A 130 18.71 -16.83 12.26
N ARG A 131 18.55 -18.13 12.54
CA ARG A 131 19.01 -18.74 13.79
C ARG A 131 20.50 -19.06 13.74
N ASP A 132 20.94 -19.69 12.66
CA ASP A 132 22.32 -20.13 12.47
C ASP A 132 23.29 -18.95 12.45
N TYR A 133 22.88 -17.83 11.85
CA TYR A 133 23.68 -16.62 11.72
C TYR A 133 23.29 -15.50 12.70
N ARG A 134 22.60 -15.83 13.81
CA ARG A 134 22.17 -14.83 14.81
C ARG A 134 23.35 -14.07 15.42
N ASP A 135 24.38 -14.80 15.83
CA ASP A 135 25.57 -14.27 16.52
C ASP A 135 26.79 -14.23 15.59
N PHE A 136 26.56 -14.34 14.28
CA PHE A 136 27.62 -14.34 13.28
C PHE A 136 28.15 -12.93 13.05
N ASP A 137 29.47 -12.80 12.97
CA ASP A 137 30.12 -11.53 12.67
C ASP A 137 30.11 -11.23 11.16
N PHE A 138 29.18 -10.36 10.74
CA PHE A 138 29.07 -9.91 9.36
C PHE A 138 30.14 -8.88 8.95
N SER A 139 31.08 -8.50 9.84
CA SER A 139 32.11 -7.51 9.51
C SER A 139 33.05 -7.94 8.39
N HIS A 140 33.20 -9.27 8.20
CA HIS A 140 34.02 -9.89 7.17
C HIS A 140 33.21 -10.45 5.99
N VAL A 141 31.93 -10.10 5.87
CA VAL A 141 31.06 -10.56 4.78
C VAL A 141 30.98 -9.51 3.68
N ILE A 142 31.12 -9.99 2.45
CA ILE A 142 30.83 -9.22 1.25
C ILE A 142 29.45 -9.61 0.74
N PHE A 143 28.57 -8.62 0.64
CA PHE A 143 27.25 -8.75 0.04
C PHE A 143 27.32 -8.28 -1.41
N THR A 144 26.71 -9.04 -2.31
CA THR A 144 26.61 -8.72 -3.74
C THR A 144 25.15 -8.76 -4.17
N ASP A 145 24.71 -7.83 -5.01
CA ASP A 145 23.35 -7.86 -5.56
C ASP A 145 23.28 -7.21 -6.95
N GLU A 146 22.25 -7.58 -7.70
CA GLU A 146 21.91 -6.99 -8.99
C GLU A 146 20.66 -6.12 -8.85
N LYS A 147 20.72 -4.92 -9.44
CA LYS A 147 19.60 -4.00 -9.46
C LYS A 147 19.30 -3.49 -10.85
N SER A 148 18.09 -3.77 -11.32
CA SER A 148 17.51 -3.10 -12.48
C SER A 148 16.89 -1.77 -12.08
N PHE A 149 17.41 -0.68 -12.64
CA PHE A 149 16.82 0.65 -12.61
C PHE A 149 16.00 0.84 -13.88
N GLN A 150 14.71 1.11 -13.73
CA GLN A 150 13.83 1.40 -14.85
C GLN A 150 13.40 2.86 -14.77
N SER A 151 13.52 3.60 -15.87
CA SER A 151 12.84 4.89 -16.00
C SER A 151 11.35 4.63 -15.87
N SER A 152 10.71 5.13 -14.80
CA SER A 152 9.27 4.92 -14.62
C SER A 152 8.51 5.37 -15.88
N GLN A 153 7.39 4.72 -16.20
CA GLN A 153 6.34 5.41 -16.97
C GLN A 153 6.20 6.80 -16.35
N ILE A 154 6.40 7.86 -17.12
CA ILE A 154 6.12 9.25 -16.73
C ILE A 154 4.61 9.31 -16.43
N GLY A 155 4.21 8.82 -15.25
CA GLY A 155 2.84 8.52 -14.86
C GLY A 155 1.91 8.10 -15.99
N ARG A 156 0.65 8.52 -15.86
CA ARG A 156 -0.28 8.59 -16.97
C ARG A 156 0.07 9.85 -17.77
N ARG A 157 0.59 9.72 -18.99
CA ARG A 157 0.81 10.88 -19.86
C ARG A 157 -0.55 11.45 -20.27
N HIS A 158 -0.78 12.72 -19.99
CA HIS A 158 -1.95 13.46 -20.47
C HIS A 158 -1.59 14.18 -21.77
N VAL A 159 -2.52 14.20 -22.72
CA VAL A 159 -2.40 14.98 -23.95
C VAL A 159 -3.52 16.02 -23.95
N TRP A 160 -3.16 17.28 -24.18
CA TRP A 160 -4.12 18.34 -24.44
C TRP A 160 -4.53 18.26 -25.91
N ARG A 161 -5.81 17.96 -26.18
CA ARG A 161 -6.33 17.81 -27.55
C ARG A 161 -7.76 18.29 -27.66
N VAL A 162 -8.18 18.65 -28.87
CA VAL A 162 -9.56 19.03 -29.19
C VAL A 162 -10.47 17.79 -29.08
N ASN A 163 -11.74 17.98 -28.71
CA ASN A 163 -12.71 16.88 -28.64
C ASN A 163 -12.78 16.12 -29.98
N ASN A 164 -12.96 14.80 -29.91
CA ASN A 164 -13.02 13.87 -31.05
C ASN A 164 -11.73 13.69 -31.87
N THR A 165 -10.60 14.28 -31.46
CA THR A 165 -9.31 14.12 -32.18
C THR A 165 -8.42 12.99 -31.62
N ARG A 166 -9.00 12.02 -30.89
CA ARG A 166 -8.24 10.98 -30.13
C ARG A 166 -7.30 10.15 -31.00
N TYR A 167 -7.71 9.82 -32.22
CA TYR A 167 -6.98 8.91 -33.10
C TYR A 167 -6.17 9.61 -34.19
N GLU A 168 -6.12 10.94 -34.18
CA GLU A 168 -5.22 11.66 -35.09
C GLU A 168 -3.77 11.29 -34.76
N PRO A 169 -2.90 11.05 -35.76
CA PRO A 169 -1.52 10.61 -35.53
C PRO A 169 -0.74 11.49 -34.55
N ARG A 170 -1.01 12.81 -34.53
CA ARG A 170 -0.39 13.76 -33.58
C ARG A 170 -0.78 13.56 -32.10
N ASN A 171 -1.91 12.89 -31.84
CA ASN A 171 -2.49 12.70 -30.50
C ASN A 171 -2.35 11.26 -29.98
N VAL A 172 -1.71 10.38 -30.76
CA VAL A 172 -1.52 8.95 -30.46
C VAL A 172 -0.02 8.70 -30.25
N LEU A 173 0.33 8.10 -29.12
CA LEU A 173 1.70 7.63 -28.90
C LEU A 173 1.91 6.30 -29.65
N PRO A 174 3.05 6.10 -30.32
CA PRO A 174 3.37 4.81 -30.94
C PRO A 174 3.43 3.71 -29.88
N ASN A 175 2.86 2.54 -30.20
CA ASN A 175 2.74 1.39 -29.29
C ASN A 175 3.92 0.41 -29.37
N ASN A 176 5.00 0.79 -30.06
CA ASN A 176 6.01 -0.17 -30.52
C ASN A 176 7.15 -0.35 -29.52
N GLU A 177 7.32 0.57 -28.58
CA GLU A 177 8.33 0.49 -27.54
C GLU A 177 7.74 1.05 -26.26
N SER A 178 7.97 0.37 -25.13
CA SER A 178 7.50 0.83 -23.82
C SER A 178 8.07 2.20 -23.42
N GLY A 179 9.10 2.67 -24.13
CA GLY A 179 9.86 3.89 -23.82
C GLY A 179 10.62 3.79 -22.50
N HIS A 180 10.72 2.59 -21.91
CA HIS A 180 11.44 2.34 -20.68
C HIS A 180 12.90 2.06 -20.96
N VAL A 181 13.76 2.93 -20.43
CA VAL A 181 15.18 2.62 -20.30
C VAL A 181 15.33 1.77 -19.04
N VAL A 182 15.82 0.54 -19.22
CA VAL A 182 16.20 -0.35 -18.13
C VAL A 182 17.72 -0.45 -18.11
N VAL A 183 18.31 -0.07 -16.98
CA VAL A 183 19.74 -0.17 -16.71
C VAL A 183 19.93 -1.22 -15.63
N ASN A 184 20.59 -2.33 -15.98
CA ASN A 184 20.97 -3.33 -15.01
C ASN A 184 22.34 -2.97 -14.44
N MET A 185 22.44 -3.00 -13.12
CA MET A 185 23.69 -2.74 -12.43
C MET A 185 23.95 -3.86 -11.44
N TRP A 186 25.22 -4.12 -11.19
CA TRP A 186 25.68 -5.02 -10.15
C TRP A 186 26.55 -4.24 -9.18
N ALA A 187 26.41 -4.54 -7.90
CA ALA A 187 27.20 -3.90 -6.86
C ALA A 187 27.57 -4.90 -5.79
N TRP A 188 28.60 -4.54 -5.03
CA TRP A 188 28.92 -5.23 -3.81
C TRP A 188 29.20 -4.24 -2.67
N MET A 189 29.05 -4.69 -1.44
CA MET A 189 29.32 -3.89 -0.24
C MET A 189 29.80 -4.78 0.90
N SER A 190 30.52 -4.17 1.84
CA SER A 190 30.98 -4.80 3.08
C SER A 190 30.69 -3.89 4.27
N ALA A 191 31.05 -4.32 5.48
CA ALA A 191 30.83 -3.53 6.69
C ALA A 191 31.53 -2.16 6.69
N ALA A 192 32.59 -1.97 5.90
CA ALA A 192 33.22 -0.66 5.80
C ALA A 192 32.75 0.21 4.64
N GLY A 193 31.84 -0.29 3.82
CA GLY A 193 31.19 0.53 2.82
C GLY A 193 31.02 -0.15 1.46
N PRO A 194 30.53 0.64 0.50
CA PRO A 194 30.27 0.16 -0.85
C PRO A 194 31.55 -0.10 -1.64
N GLY A 195 31.50 -1.17 -2.43
CA GLY A 195 32.43 -1.45 -3.51
C GLY A 195 32.01 -0.74 -4.80
N GLU A 196 32.45 -1.30 -5.92
CA GLU A 196 32.10 -0.84 -7.26
C GLU A 196 30.60 -1.04 -7.57
N LEU A 197 30.08 -0.12 -8.38
CA LEU A 197 28.78 -0.24 -9.03
C LEU A 197 29.02 -0.35 -10.53
N VAL A 198 28.79 -1.54 -11.09
CA VAL A 198 29.12 -1.87 -12.48
C VAL A 198 27.85 -1.99 -13.31
N TYR A 199 27.88 -1.40 -14.51
CA TYR A 199 26.82 -1.57 -15.49
C TYR A 199 26.90 -2.95 -16.14
N ILE A 200 25.77 -3.67 -16.19
CA ILE A 200 25.65 -4.93 -16.92
C ILE A 200 24.92 -4.66 -18.25
N PRO A 201 25.59 -4.81 -19.40
CA PRO A 201 24.93 -4.70 -20.68
C PRO A 201 23.96 -5.88 -20.89
N GLY A 202 22.67 -5.59 -20.95
CA GLY A 202 21.65 -6.61 -21.19
C GLY A 202 21.38 -7.49 -19.98
N ARG A 203 21.13 -8.79 -20.19
CA ARG A 203 20.83 -9.76 -19.12
C ARG A 203 22.14 -10.34 -18.57
N ALA A 204 22.27 -10.35 -17.24
CA ALA A 204 23.36 -11.06 -16.59
C ALA A 204 23.30 -12.55 -16.93
N THR A 205 24.45 -13.10 -17.35
CA THR A 205 24.64 -14.55 -17.50
C THR A 205 25.61 -15.04 -16.42
N GLY A 206 25.69 -16.35 -16.21
CA GLY A 206 26.68 -16.92 -15.29
C GLY A 206 28.11 -16.48 -15.59
N ALA A 207 28.50 -16.44 -16.88
CA ALA A 207 29.82 -15.98 -17.30
C ALA A 207 30.07 -14.51 -16.94
N THR A 208 29.11 -13.63 -17.22
CA THR A 208 29.19 -12.21 -16.86
C THR A 208 29.33 -12.02 -15.36
N TYR A 209 28.65 -12.84 -14.55
CA TYR A 209 28.76 -12.78 -13.09
C TYR A 209 30.16 -13.21 -12.60
N LEU A 210 30.76 -14.23 -13.22
CA LEU A 210 32.13 -14.66 -12.91
C LEU A 210 33.16 -13.58 -13.23
N GLU A 211 33.04 -12.93 -14.39
CA GLU A 211 33.88 -11.79 -14.78
C GLU A 211 33.77 -10.65 -13.75
N LEU A 212 32.55 -10.30 -13.32
CA LEU A 212 32.36 -9.25 -12.30
C LEU A 212 33.01 -9.60 -10.96
N LEU A 213 32.93 -10.86 -10.52
CA LEU A 213 33.58 -11.29 -9.29
C LEU A 213 35.11 -11.26 -9.42
N GLN A 214 35.64 -11.85 -10.49
CA GLN A 214 37.08 -12.06 -10.68
C GLN A 214 37.82 -10.77 -11.03
N ASP A 215 37.24 -9.96 -11.93
CA ASP A 215 37.94 -8.84 -12.54
C ASP A 215 37.59 -7.51 -11.85
N THR A 216 36.43 -7.42 -11.18
CA THR A 216 36.02 -6.19 -10.48
C THR A 216 36.15 -6.33 -8.96
N MET A 217 35.44 -7.26 -8.33
CA MET A 217 35.36 -7.28 -6.86
C MET A 217 36.64 -7.79 -6.19
N LEU A 218 37.17 -8.95 -6.61
CA LEU A 218 38.32 -9.55 -5.93
C LEU A 218 39.56 -8.64 -5.91
N PRO A 219 39.95 -7.94 -7.00
CA PRO A 219 41.09 -7.03 -6.98
C PRO A 219 40.89 -5.87 -5.99
N THR A 220 39.71 -5.24 -5.99
CA THR A 220 39.41 -4.15 -5.07
C THR A 220 39.32 -4.63 -3.64
N ALA A 221 38.65 -5.76 -3.38
CA ALA A 221 38.53 -6.34 -2.05
C ALA A 221 39.90 -6.70 -1.44
N LYS A 222 40.84 -7.19 -2.25
CA LYS A 222 42.23 -7.46 -1.83
C LYS A 222 43.02 -6.19 -1.55
N THR A 223 43.00 -5.23 -2.48
CA THR A 223 43.72 -3.94 -2.35
C THR A 223 43.34 -3.22 -1.05
N ARG A 224 42.07 -3.34 -0.71
CA ARG A 224 41.44 -2.59 0.35
C ARG A 224 41.46 -3.43 1.67
N GLN A 225 42.22 -4.54 1.68
CA GLN A 225 42.53 -5.48 2.78
C GLN A 225 41.31 -6.13 3.48
N TRP A 226 40.19 -6.28 2.75
CA TRP A 226 38.97 -6.88 3.29
C TRP A 226 39.04 -8.40 3.38
N ILE A 227 39.88 -8.99 2.52
CA ILE A 227 40.13 -10.42 2.48
C ILE A 227 41.54 -10.63 3.00
N SER A 228 41.68 -11.16 4.22
CA SER A 228 42.99 -11.57 4.73
C SER A 228 43.50 -12.77 3.90
N GLU A 229 44.81 -12.84 3.66
CA GLU A 229 45.44 -13.98 2.96
C GLU A 229 45.16 -15.33 3.64
N ASN A 230 44.77 -15.32 4.92
CA ASN A 230 44.39 -16.50 5.69
C ASN A 230 42.96 -16.99 5.43
N LEU A 231 42.07 -16.16 4.88
CA LEU A 231 40.68 -16.55 4.58
C LEU A 231 40.59 -17.62 3.48
N PHE A 232 41.55 -17.65 2.55
CA PHE A 232 41.62 -18.66 1.48
C PHE A 232 42.25 -19.99 1.91
N ARG A 233 43.02 -20.02 3.00
CA ARG A 233 43.77 -21.23 3.43
C ARG A 233 43.03 -22.07 4.46
N GLN A 234 42.10 -21.50 5.22
CA GLN A 234 41.55 -22.14 6.42
C GLN A 234 40.27 -22.95 6.15
N TYR A 235 39.63 -22.78 5.00
CA TYR A 235 38.39 -23.49 4.66
C TYR A 235 38.49 -24.08 3.24
N PRO A 236 38.15 -25.38 3.05
CA PRO A 236 37.96 -25.92 1.71
C PRO A 236 36.91 -25.06 0.98
N LEU A 237 37.13 -24.87 -0.32
CA LEU A 237 36.44 -23.95 -1.22
C LEU A 237 34.91 -24.12 -1.34
N ASP A 238 34.30 -24.95 -0.49
CA ASP A 238 32.86 -25.08 -0.32
C ASP A 238 32.25 -23.81 0.33
N TYR A 239 33.06 -22.96 0.97
CA TYR A 239 32.64 -21.78 1.76
C TYR A 239 33.62 -20.59 1.69
N VAL A 240 34.09 -20.19 0.50
CA VAL A 240 34.65 -18.83 0.38
C VAL A 240 33.51 -17.86 0.64
N ASN A 241 33.61 -17.05 1.69
CA ASN A 241 32.64 -16.06 2.20
C ASN A 241 32.25 -14.95 1.20
N ILE A 242 31.80 -15.34 0.01
CA ILE A 242 30.90 -14.57 -0.85
C ILE A 242 29.54 -15.20 -0.60
N ILE A 243 28.86 -14.80 0.47
CA ILE A 243 27.44 -15.12 0.60
C ILE A 243 26.73 -14.23 -0.42
N SER A 244 26.64 -14.70 -1.66
CA SER A 244 25.59 -14.23 -2.55
C SER A 244 24.27 -14.68 -1.91
N ILE A 245 23.61 -13.80 -1.14
CA ILE A 245 22.26 -14.03 -0.57
C ILE A 245 21.21 -14.04 -1.71
N VAL A 246 21.55 -14.60 -2.87
CA VAL A 246 20.68 -14.68 -4.05
C VAL A 246 20.21 -16.11 -4.28
N VAL A 247 20.92 -17.14 -3.80
CA VAL A 247 20.61 -18.53 -4.18
C VAL A 247 19.55 -19.18 -3.30
N ASP A 248 19.60 -19.00 -1.97
CA ASP A 248 18.68 -19.75 -1.08
C ASP A 248 17.28 -19.11 -0.91
N LEU A 249 17.05 -17.93 -1.49
CA LEU A 249 15.82 -17.15 -1.29
C LEU A 249 14.93 -17.03 -2.53
N VAL A 250 15.44 -17.30 -3.74
CA VAL A 250 14.69 -17.04 -5.00
C VAL A 250 14.66 -18.23 -5.97
N GLY A 251 15.36 -19.35 -5.70
CA GLY A 251 15.23 -20.57 -6.53
C GLY A 251 15.62 -20.34 -7.99
N LEU A 252 16.69 -19.58 -8.24
CA LEU A 252 17.21 -19.31 -9.58
C LEU A 252 18.50 -20.10 -9.84
N CYS A 253 18.38 -21.04 -10.78
CA CYS A 253 19.39 -21.69 -11.63
C CYS A 253 20.68 -22.24 -10.95
N ASP A 254 20.60 -23.53 -10.61
CA ASP A 254 21.68 -24.45 -10.19
C ASP A 254 22.87 -24.58 -11.19
N SER A 255 22.77 -24.01 -12.40
CA SER A 255 23.75 -24.15 -13.48
C SER A 255 24.96 -23.21 -13.39
N ALA A 256 24.78 -22.00 -12.82
CA ALA A 256 25.85 -21.03 -12.69
C ALA A 256 26.83 -21.41 -11.56
N ILE A 257 26.31 -21.99 -10.47
CA ILE A 257 27.09 -22.45 -9.32
C ILE A 257 27.94 -23.68 -9.70
N ARG A 258 27.37 -24.61 -10.46
CA ARG A 258 28.09 -25.78 -10.96
C ARG A 258 29.25 -25.41 -11.88
N SER A 259 29.10 -24.38 -12.72
CA SER A 259 30.19 -23.93 -13.61
C SER A 259 31.34 -23.27 -12.84
N PHE A 260 31.06 -22.61 -11.71
CA PHE A 260 32.08 -22.07 -10.81
C PHE A 260 32.86 -23.18 -10.08
N TYR A 261 32.17 -24.26 -9.70
CA TYR A 261 32.77 -25.45 -9.07
C TYR A 261 33.75 -26.16 -10.03
N THR A 262 33.35 -26.44 -11.27
CA THR A 262 34.15 -27.23 -12.22
C THR A 262 35.42 -26.51 -12.69
N PHE A 263 35.43 -25.17 -12.71
CA PHE A 263 36.60 -24.39 -13.14
C PHE A 263 37.74 -24.39 -12.11
N PHE A 264 37.43 -24.49 -10.81
CA PHE A 264 38.43 -24.43 -9.74
C PHE A 264 38.90 -25.81 -9.23
N THR A 265 38.12 -26.88 -9.40
CA THR A 265 38.50 -28.22 -8.90
C THR A 265 39.24 -29.09 -9.93
N GLY A 266 39.27 -28.71 -11.21
CA GLY A 266 40.06 -29.42 -12.23
C GLY A 266 39.66 -30.89 -12.47
N GLU A 267 38.50 -31.34 -12.00
CA GLU A 267 38.04 -32.71 -12.22
C GLU A 267 37.08 -32.81 -13.40
N TRP A 268 37.62 -33.14 -14.57
CA TRP A 268 36.85 -33.82 -15.61
C TRP A 268 36.70 -35.29 -15.22
N ARG A 269 35.51 -35.69 -14.75
CA ARG A 269 35.04 -37.07 -14.96
C ARG A 269 33.64 -37.06 -15.56
N LEU A 270 33.65 -37.13 -16.90
CA LEU A 270 32.62 -37.78 -17.69
C LEU A 270 32.21 -39.10 -17.04
N GLN A 271 30.93 -39.24 -16.72
CA GLN A 271 30.19 -40.46 -17.02
C GLN A 271 28.72 -40.08 -17.27
N CYS A 272 28.40 -39.93 -18.55
CA CYS A 272 27.05 -40.20 -19.04
C CYS A 272 26.72 -41.67 -18.72
N LYS A 273 25.54 -41.92 -18.17
CA LYS A 273 24.71 -43.08 -18.50
C LYS A 273 23.26 -42.83 -18.08
N VAL A 274 22.44 -42.68 -19.13
CA VAL A 274 20.98 -42.87 -19.31
C VAL A 274 20.05 -42.35 -18.23
#